data_AF-A0A1V6CCR5-F1
#
_entry.id   AF-A0A1V6CCR5-F1
#
_cell.length_a   1.000
_cell.length_b   1.000
_cell.length_c   1.000
_cell.angle_alpha   90.00
_cell.angle_beta   90.00
_cell.angle_gamma   90.00
#
_symmetry.space_group_name_H-M   'P 1'
#
loop_
_entity.id
_entity.type
_entity.pdbx_description
1 polymer ?
#
loop_
_entity_poly.entity_id
_entity_poly.type
_entity_poly.pdbx_seq_one_letter_code
_entity_poly.pdbx_strand_id
1 'polypeptide(L)'
;MTPKNICRVFFAVTIISLFFMIGNGHCISIKIGWNPSGKGDPTGYKIYYFCERQTGFEAFVIDVGDKTIKSLNLQKGYQYYIVVTAYNEYGESAPSNVLSVNTCTYRLSPGKKTMKQTGGFSSVEVKTQPDCNWSAASGSDWLKIIDGESGKGRGVIRYVVESNDTYEPRTVICTFAGKSFTVKQKGKK
;
A
#
# COMPACT_ATOMS: atom_id res chain seq x y z
N MET A 1 -15.19 -45.79 15.69
CA MET A 1 -14.38 -44.89 14.83
C MET A 1 -14.79 -43.46 15.12
N THR A 2 -13.98 -42.71 15.86
CA THR A 2 -14.22 -41.28 16.10
C THR A 2 -13.93 -40.51 14.80
N PRO A 3 -14.80 -39.59 14.35
CA PRO A 3 -14.50 -38.76 13.19
C PRO A 3 -13.26 -37.93 13.51
N LYS A 4 -12.20 -38.09 12.73
CA LYS A 4 -11.02 -37.22 12.75
C LYS A 4 -11.47 -35.86 12.21
N ASN A 5 -12.15 -35.07 13.04
CA ASN A 5 -12.33 -33.65 12.80
C ASN A 5 -10.93 -33.05 12.59
N ILE A 6 -10.75 -32.27 11.52
CA ILE A 6 -9.53 -31.51 11.23
C ILE A 6 -9.41 -30.41 12.30
N CYS A 7 -9.03 -30.82 13.51
CA CYS A 7 -8.97 -29.95 14.66
C CYS A 7 -7.64 -29.18 14.61
N ARG A 8 -7.77 -27.88 14.30
CA ARG A 8 -6.73 -26.84 14.46
C ARG A 8 -5.37 -27.20 13.86
N VAL A 9 -5.37 -27.27 12.53
CA VAL A 9 -4.15 -27.14 11.74
C VAL A 9 -3.72 -25.67 11.79
N PHE A 10 -2.62 -25.38 12.48
CA PHE A 10 -2.03 -24.03 12.56
C PHE A 10 -0.84 -23.91 11.60
N PHE A 11 -0.96 -23.04 10.62
CA PHE A 11 0.17 -22.57 9.81
C PHE A 11 0.11 -21.05 9.68
N ALA A 12 1.28 -20.43 9.59
CA ALA A 12 1.41 -18.99 9.42
C ALA A 12 1.56 -18.65 7.93
N VAL A 13 0.76 -17.71 7.42
CA VAL A 13 0.91 -17.16 6.07
C VAL A 13 1.67 -15.84 6.13
N THR A 14 2.69 -15.69 5.29
CA THR A 14 3.60 -14.53 5.26
C THR A 14 3.90 -14.06 3.84
N ILE A 15 4.33 -12.81 3.71
CA ILE A 15 4.85 -12.27 2.44
C ILE A 15 6.31 -12.71 2.31
N ILE A 16 6.64 -13.31 1.17
CA ILE A 16 8.00 -13.74 0.83
C ILE A 16 8.71 -12.66 -0.01
N SER A 17 7.99 -11.98 -0.90
CA SER A 17 8.55 -10.88 -1.71
C SER A 17 7.46 -10.02 -2.35
N LEU A 18 7.76 -8.75 -2.60
CA LEU A 18 6.89 -7.77 -3.28
C LEU A 18 7.56 -7.26 -4.55
N PHE A 19 6.91 -7.39 -5.72
CA PHE A 19 7.42 -6.86 -6.99
C PHE A 19 6.40 -5.92 -7.64
N PHE A 20 6.88 -4.75 -8.07
CA PHE A 20 6.10 -3.81 -8.88
C PHE A 20 6.42 -4.09 -10.36
N MET A 21 5.45 -4.59 -11.11
CA MET A 21 5.61 -4.78 -12.55
C MET A 21 5.73 -3.40 -13.22
N ILE A 22 6.82 -3.17 -13.96
CA ILE A 22 7.01 -1.97 -14.79
C ILE A 22 6.21 -2.19 -16.08
N GLY A 23 4.94 -1.82 -16.04
CA GLY A 23 4.04 -1.83 -17.17
C GLY A 23 2.74 -1.12 -16.79
N ASN A 24 1.96 -0.69 -17.76
CA ASN A 24 0.69 0.03 -17.57
C ASN A 24 -0.41 -0.79 -16.83
N GLY A 25 -0.07 -1.95 -16.27
CA GLY A 25 -0.95 -2.79 -15.48
C GLY A 25 -1.23 -2.25 -14.07
N HIS A 26 -2.51 -2.16 -13.75
CA HIS A 26 -3.06 -1.74 -12.45
C HIS A 26 -2.87 -2.76 -11.31
N CYS A 27 -1.94 -3.73 -11.47
CA CYS A 27 -1.73 -4.81 -10.51
C CYS A 27 -0.33 -4.76 -9.87
N ILE A 28 -0.25 -5.15 -8.60
CA ILE A 28 0.97 -5.44 -7.84
C ILE A 28 1.06 -6.96 -7.71
N SER A 29 2.26 -7.52 -7.88
CA SER A 29 2.49 -8.95 -7.65
C SER A 29 3.07 -9.14 -6.26
N ILE A 30 2.39 -9.92 -5.43
CA ILE A 30 2.92 -10.37 -4.13
C ILE A 30 3.17 -11.86 -4.19
N LYS A 31 4.28 -12.31 -3.61
CA LYS A 31 4.54 -13.74 -3.39
C LYS A 31 4.27 -14.04 -1.93
N ILE A 32 3.29 -14.89 -1.67
CA ILE A 32 2.99 -15.38 -0.33
C ILE A 32 3.48 -16.82 -0.20
N GLY A 33 3.72 -17.23 1.04
CA GLY A 33 3.88 -18.64 1.36
C GLY A 33 3.48 -18.96 2.79
N TRP A 34 3.38 -20.24 3.06
CA TRP A 34 3.01 -20.79 4.36
C TRP A 34 3.75 -22.08 4.61
N ASN A 35 3.88 -22.45 5.88
CA ASN A 35 4.45 -23.74 6.23
C ASN A 35 3.38 -24.83 6.09
N PRO A 36 3.68 -25.97 5.43
CA PRO A 36 2.74 -27.06 5.36
C PRO A 36 2.44 -27.62 6.75
N SER A 37 1.21 -28.08 6.96
CA SER A 37 0.80 -28.62 8.25
C SER A 37 1.52 -29.94 8.54
N GLY A 38 2.10 -30.07 9.74
CA GLY A 38 2.57 -31.37 10.25
C GLY A 38 1.45 -32.26 10.83
N LYS A 39 0.18 -31.84 10.71
CA LYS A 39 -1.00 -32.55 11.23
C LYS A 39 -2.09 -32.64 10.17
N GLY A 40 -2.80 -33.77 10.15
CA GLY A 40 -4.01 -33.95 9.34
C GLY A 40 -3.74 -34.24 7.86
N ASP A 41 -2.50 -34.47 7.46
CA ASP A 41 -2.09 -34.94 6.12
C ASP A 41 -2.82 -34.22 4.98
N PRO A 42 -2.63 -32.90 4.84
CA PRO A 42 -3.33 -32.12 3.82
C PRO A 42 -2.91 -32.56 2.41
N THR A 43 -3.88 -32.74 1.53
CA THR A 43 -3.64 -33.04 0.11
C THR A 43 -3.63 -31.79 -0.76
N GLY A 44 -4.05 -30.63 -0.21
CA GLY A 44 -3.86 -29.35 -0.84
C GLY A 44 -4.27 -28.17 0.02
N TYR A 45 -4.23 -26.98 -0.57
CA TYR A 45 -4.53 -25.71 0.08
C TYR A 45 -5.39 -24.82 -0.82
N LYS A 46 -6.21 -23.99 -0.19
CA LYS A 46 -6.95 -22.90 -0.85
C LYS A 46 -6.56 -21.57 -0.25
N ILE A 47 -6.42 -20.57 -1.11
CA ILE A 47 -6.19 -19.18 -0.71
C ILE A 47 -7.53 -18.46 -0.81
N TYR A 48 -7.92 -17.82 0.28
CA TYR A 48 -9.06 -16.90 0.34
C TYR A 48 -8.51 -15.49 0.50
N TYR A 49 -8.90 -14.59 -0.39
CA TYR A 49 -8.55 -13.18 -0.24
C TYR A 49 -9.71 -12.26 -0.61
N PHE A 50 -9.81 -11.16 0.12
CA PHE A 50 -10.80 -10.12 -0.11
C PHE A 50 -10.17 -8.75 0.00
N CYS A 51 -10.77 -7.77 -0.64
CA CYS A 51 -10.42 -6.36 -0.50
C CYS A 51 -11.55 -5.64 0.23
N GLU A 52 -11.21 -4.65 1.04
CA GLU A 52 -12.24 -3.86 1.71
C GLU A 52 -12.98 -2.97 0.70
N ARG A 53 -14.20 -3.38 0.33
CA ARG A 53 -15.29 -2.49 -0.09
C ARG A 53 -16.44 -2.74 0.89
N GLN A 54 -17.05 -1.68 1.40
CA GLN A 54 -17.93 -1.62 2.57
C GLN A 54 -19.19 -2.53 2.63
N THR A 55 -19.33 -3.61 1.85
CA THR A 55 -20.64 -4.27 1.63
C THR A 55 -20.71 -5.80 1.72
N GLY A 56 -19.66 -6.54 2.13
CA GLY A 56 -19.79 -7.98 2.44
C GLY A 56 -18.58 -8.86 2.10
N PHE A 57 -18.61 -10.12 2.56
CA PHE A 57 -17.51 -11.10 2.53
C PHE A 57 -17.46 -11.96 1.24
N GLU A 58 -17.44 -11.36 0.05
CA GLU A 58 -17.13 -12.15 -1.16
C GLU A 58 -15.60 -12.34 -1.27
N ALA A 59 -15.13 -13.51 -0.83
CA ALA A 59 -13.73 -13.91 -0.97
C ALA A 59 -13.47 -14.47 -2.38
N PHE A 60 -12.39 -14.03 -3.01
CA PHE A 60 -11.82 -14.72 -4.15
C PHE A 60 -11.11 -15.97 -3.64
N VAL A 61 -11.40 -17.11 -4.26
CA VAL A 61 -10.82 -18.40 -3.88
C VAL A 61 -9.90 -18.90 -4.99
N ILE A 62 -8.70 -19.31 -4.61
CA ILE A 62 -7.74 -19.96 -5.51
C ILE A 62 -7.34 -21.29 -4.88
N ASP A 63 -7.68 -22.40 -5.53
CA ASP A 63 -7.09 -23.69 -5.23
C ASP A 63 -5.65 -23.74 -5.77
N VAL A 64 -4.70 -24.10 -4.90
CA VAL A 64 -3.28 -24.18 -5.27
C VAL A 64 -2.73 -25.61 -5.21
N GLY A 65 -3.55 -26.60 -4.90
CA GLY A 65 -3.11 -27.98 -4.67
C GLY A 65 -2.09 -28.06 -3.53
N ASP A 66 -1.06 -28.88 -3.70
CA ASP A 66 0.01 -29.13 -2.72
C ASP A 66 1.03 -28.00 -2.56
N LYS A 67 0.91 -26.93 -3.36
CA LYS A 67 1.86 -25.82 -3.33
C LYS A 67 1.74 -25.04 -2.03
N THR A 68 2.87 -24.62 -1.50
CA THR A 68 2.98 -23.79 -0.28
C THR A 68 3.41 -22.35 -0.55
N ILE A 69 3.52 -21.99 -1.84
CA ILE A 69 3.96 -20.68 -2.31
C ILE A 69 3.09 -20.29 -3.52
N LYS A 70 2.62 -19.04 -3.54
CA LYS A 70 1.83 -18.51 -4.66
C LYS A 70 2.09 -17.03 -4.89
N SER A 71 2.19 -16.64 -6.16
CA SER A 71 2.11 -15.23 -6.56
C SER A 71 0.66 -14.82 -6.81
N LEU A 72 0.24 -13.71 -6.20
CA LEU A 72 -1.07 -13.09 -6.38
C LEU A 72 -0.90 -11.74 -7.09
N ASN A 73 -1.75 -11.48 -8.08
CA ASN A 73 -1.79 -10.21 -8.81
C ASN A 73 -2.94 -9.37 -8.25
N LEU A 74 -2.62 -8.51 -7.29
CA LEU A 74 -3.57 -7.69 -6.54
C LEU A 74 -3.73 -6.31 -7.20
N GLN A 75 -4.93 -5.74 -7.18
CA GLN A 75 -5.14 -4.40 -7.73
C GLN A 75 -4.47 -3.34 -6.84
N LYS A 76 -3.89 -2.31 -7.47
CA LYS A 76 -3.36 -1.14 -6.79
C LYS A 76 -4.49 -0.34 -6.14
N GLY A 77 -4.22 0.20 -4.95
CA GLY A 77 -5.07 1.14 -4.25
C GLY A 77 -6.02 0.52 -3.22
N TYR A 78 -5.79 -0.73 -2.80
CA TYR A 78 -6.65 -1.46 -1.89
C TYR A 78 -5.88 -2.07 -0.72
N GLN A 79 -6.59 -2.32 0.37
CA GLN A 79 -6.14 -3.17 1.46
C GLN A 79 -6.76 -4.56 1.27
N TYR A 80 -5.90 -5.57 1.21
CA TYR A 80 -6.28 -6.97 1.08
C TYR A 80 -6.09 -7.70 2.40
N TYR A 81 -6.98 -8.65 2.66
CA TYR A 81 -6.89 -9.61 3.74
C TYR A 81 -6.84 -11.01 3.13
N ILE A 82 -5.84 -11.79 3.51
CA ILE A 82 -5.55 -13.09 2.92
C ILE A 82 -5.48 -14.13 4.03
N VAL A 83 -6.17 -15.24 3.84
CA VAL A 83 -6.04 -16.44 4.67
C VAL A 83 -5.86 -17.65 3.79
N VAL A 84 -5.26 -18.70 4.35
CA VAL A 84 -5.09 -19.97 3.67
C VAL A 84 -5.74 -21.06 4.51
N THR A 85 -6.40 -22.00 3.86
CA THR A 85 -6.94 -23.23 4.47
C THR A 85 -6.25 -24.43 3.84
N ALA A 86 -6.17 -25.52 4.60
CA ALA A 86 -5.72 -26.81 4.09
C ALA A 86 -6.93 -27.72 3.89
N TYR A 87 -6.89 -28.61 2.91
CA TYR A 87 -7.95 -29.60 2.70
C TYR A 87 -7.39 -30.99 2.44
N ASN A 88 -8.22 -32.00 2.71
CA ASN A 88 -8.00 -33.39 2.35
C ASN A 88 -9.35 -34.08 2.05
N GLU A 89 -9.37 -35.41 1.96
CA GLU A 89 -10.59 -36.19 1.74
C GLU A 89 -11.67 -36.01 2.82
N TYR A 90 -11.28 -35.59 4.03
CA TYR A 90 -12.19 -35.40 5.18
C TYR A 90 -12.74 -33.97 5.27
N GLY A 91 -12.27 -33.04 4.43
CA GLY A 91 -12.77 -31.67 4.36
C GLY A 91 -11.68 -30.61 4.48
N GLU A 92 -12.09 -29.41 4.87
CA GLU A 92 -11.26 -28.22 4.90
C GLU A 92 -11.03 -27.74 6.34
N SER A 93 -9.82 -27.23 6.61
CA SER A 93 -9.40 -26.76 7.93
C SER A 93 -10.00 -25.41 8.29
N ALA A 94 -9.82 -25.01 9.55
CA ALA A 94 -9.94 -23.59 9.92
C ALA A 94 -8.90 -22.74 9.15
N PRO A 95 -9.19 -21.45 8.91
CA PRO A 95 -8.23 -20.52 8.28
C PRO A 95 -6.96 -20.31 9.11
N SER A 96 -5.87 -19.95 8.42
CA SER A 96 -4.63 -19.43 9.02
C SER A 96 -4.83 -18.11 9.77
N ASN A 97 -3.73 -17.53 10.28
CA ASN A 97 -3.72 -16.11 10.59
C ASN A 97 -4.07 -15.27 9.35
N VAL A 98 -4.60 -14.08 9.57
CA VAL A 98 -4.84 -13.11 8.50
C VAL A 98 -3.52 -12.43 8.14
N LEU A 99 -3.22 -12.39 6.85
CA LEU A 99 -2.19 -11.54 6.27
C LEU A 99 -2.85 -10.31 5.63
N SER A 100 -2.52 -9.13 6.14
CA SER A 100 -2.97 -7.86 5.58
C SER A 100 -1.92 -7.28 4.62
N VAL A 101 -2.34 -6.90 3.42
CA VAL A 101 -1.46 -6.37 2.37
C VAL A 101 -2.02 -5.06 1.83
N ASN A 102 -1.23 -3.99 1.88
CA ASN A 102 -1.59 -2.69 1.31
C ASN A 102 -0.93 -2.48 -0.04
N THR A 103 -1.74 -2.32 -1.08
CA THR A 103 -1.27 -2.00 -2.42
C THR A 103 -1.22 -0.49 -2.62
N CYS A 104 -0.31 0.19 -1.92
CA CYS A 104 -0.30 1.64 -1.81
C CYS A 104 -0.30 2.40 -3.14
N THR A 105 -1.14 3.43 -3.21
CA THR A 105 -1.13 4.45 -4.27
C THR A 105 -1.10 5.83 -3.63
N TYR A 106 -0.39 6.76 -4.25
CA TYR A 106 -0.23 8.11 -3.72
C TYR A 106 -0.72 9.13 -4.74
N ARG A 107 -1.57 10.05 -4.29
CA ARG A 107 -2.01 11.22 -5.05
C ARG A 107 -1.89 12.46 -4.17
N LEU A 108 -1.45 13.55 -4.78
CA LEU A 108 -1.34 14.85 -4.13
C LEU A 108 -2.51 15.74 -4.54
N SER A 109 -3.10 16.45 -3.59
CA SER A 109 -4.18 17.41 -3.84
C SER A 109 -3.90 18.73 -3.10
N PRO A 110 -3.57 19.83 -3.81
CA PRO A 110 -3.35 19.91 -5.25
C PRO A 110 -2.11 19.14 -5.73
N GLY A 111 -1.96 18.88 -7.03
CA GLY A 111 -0.78 18.18 -7.58
C GLY A 111 0.43 19.09 -7.90
N LYS A 112 0.22 20.41 -7.87
CA LYS A 112 1.23 21.46 -8.06
C LYS A 112 0.76 22.75 -7.41
N LYS A 113 1.66 23.71 -7.20
CA LYS A 113 1.32 25.01 -6.63
C LYS A 113 1.99 26.16 -7.37
N THR A 114 1.27 27.26 -7.53
CA THR A 114 1.84 28.55 -7.90
C THR A 114 1.70 29.52 -6.74
N MET A 115 2.80 30.15 -6.34
CA MET A 115 2.88 31.09 -5.22
C MET A 115 3.12 32.51 -5.74
N LYS A 116 2.65 33.50 -4.96
CA LYS A 116 3.01 34.91 -5.16
C LYS A 116 4.49 35.11 -4.84
N GLN A 117 5.05 36.22 -5.30
CA GLN A 117 6.42 36.60 -5.00
C GLN A 117 6.70 36.65 -3.49
N THR A 118 5.76 37.15 -2.70
CA THR A 118 5.87 37.22 -1.23
C THR A 118 6.00 35.85 -0.55
N GLY A 119 5.74 34.75 -1.25
CA GLY A 119 5.73 33.42 -0.66
C GLY A 119 4.55 33.23 0.31
N GLY A 120 4.79 32.52 1.40
CA GLY A 120 3.84 32.28 2.49
C GLY A 120 3.56 30.79 2.75
N PHE A 121 2.66 30.55 3.71
CA PHE A 121 2.23 29.21 4.10
C PHE A 121 1.32 28.56 3.04
N SER A 122 1.50 27.27 2.85
CA SER A 122 0.64 26.45 1.98
C SER A 122 0.65 25.00 2.47
N SER A 123 -0.26 24.20 1.93
CA SER A 123 -0.36 22.78 2.24
C SER A 123 -0.72 21.96 1.01
N VAL A 124 -0.53 20.66 1.14
CA VAL A 124 -0.95 19.66 0.15
C VAL A 124 -1.42 18.41 0.89
N GLU A 125 -2.56 17.86 0.45
CA GLU A 125 -3.11 16.62 0.98
C GLU A 125 -2.45 15.42 0.27
N VAL A 126 -2.02 14.44 1.06
CA VAL A 126 -1.60 13.12 0.60
C VAL A 126 -2.79 12.18 0.70
N LYS A 127 -3.27 11.73 -0.45
CA LYS A 127 -4.33 10.72 -0.57
C LYS A 127 -3.69 9.36 -0.82
N THR A 128 -3.89 8.45 0.13
CA THR A 128 -3.42 7.05 0.06
C THR A 128 -4.29 6.15 0.94
N GLN A 129 -4.03 4.85 0.91
CA GLN A 129 -4.71 3.82 1.71
C GLN A 129 -4.18 3.82 3.15
N PRO A 130 -4.95 3.29 4.13
CA PRO A 130 -4.42 3.02 5.47
C PRO A 130 -3.10 2.26 5.42
N ASP A 131 -2.26 2.48 6.42
CA ASP A 131 -0.96 1.85 6.57
C ASP A 131 0.09 2.07 5.46
N CYS A 132 -0.21 2.91 4.48
CA CYS A 132 0.76 3.36 3.49
C CYS A 132 1.65 4.47 4.05
N ASN A 133 2.92 4.15 4.30
CA ASN A 133 3.91 5.10 4.78
C ASN A 133 4.39 6.00 3.64
N TRP A 134 4.57 7.29 3.92
CA TRP A 134 5.09 8.26 2.98
C TRP A 134 6.01 9.26 3.67
N SER A 135 6.87 9.90 2.88
CA SER A 135 7.76 10.98 3.30
C SER A 135 7.66 12.17 2.34
N ALA A 136 8.18 13.31 2.77
CA ALA A 136 8.18 14.57 2.06
C ALA A 136 9.56 15.22 2.12
N ALA A 137 10.05 15.69 0.98
CA ALA A 137 11.31 16.42 0.84
C ALA A 137 11.09 17.66 -0.02
N SER A 138 11.59 18.82 0.42
CA SER A 138 11.35 20.11 -0.24
C SER A 138 12.07 20.27 -1.58
N GLY A 139 13.29 19.71 -1.70
CA GLY A 139 14.14 19.85 -2.88
C GLY A 139 14.81 21.23 -3.03
N SER A 140 14.65 22.14 -2.06
CA SER A 140 15.36 23.43 -1.99
C SER A 140 15.24 24.06 -0.61
N ASP A 141 16.15 24.99 -0.29
CA ASP A 141 16.20 25.66 1.02
C ASP A 141 15.14 26.75 1.19
N TRP A 142 14.66 27.36 0.10
CA TRP A 142 13.65 28.42 0.14
C TRP A 142 12.20 27.91 0.29
N LEU A 143 12.01 26.58 0.26
CA LEU A 143 10.75 25.93 0.60
C LEU A 143 11.00 25.01 1.80
N LYS A 144 10.39 25.31 2.94
CA LYS A 144 10.59 24.55 4.19
C LYS A 144 9.33 23.78 4.52
N ILE A 145 9.45 22.46 4.71
CA ILE A 145 8.38 21.64 5.28
C ILE A 145 8.36 21.94 6.78
N ILE A 146 7.20 22.33 7.28
CA ILE A 146 7.01 22.70 8.69
C ILE A 146 6.24 21.63 9.46
N ASP A 147 5.50 20.77 8.76
CA ASP A 147 4.77 19.65 9.33
C ASP A 147 4.46 18.62 8.23
N GLY A 148 4.37 17.34 8.61
CA GLY A 148 4.17 16.24 7.68
C GLY A 148 5.42 15.91 6.85
N GLU A 149 6.61 15.88 7.45
CA GLU A 149 7.82 15.38 6.77
C GLU A 149 7.73 13.86 6.52
N SER A 150 7.01 13.14 7.39
CA SER A 150 6.60 11.76 7.16
C SER A 150 5.21 11.50 7.73
N GLY A 151 4.58 10.43 7.28
CA GLY A 151 3.28 10.02 7.80
C GLY A 151 2.85 8.67 7.29
N LYS A 152 1.68 8.24 7.75
CA LYS A 152 1.07 6.94 7.46
C LYS A 152 -0.41 7.15 7.15
N GLY A 153 -0.89 6.52 6.07
CA GLY A 153 -2.25 6.72 5.61
C GLY A 153 -2.47 8.11 5.02
N ARG A 154 -3.72 8.58 4.99
CA ARG A 154 -4.01 9.95 4.53
C ARG A 154 -3.37 10.97 5.47
N GLY A 155 -2.89 12.08 4.91
CA GLY A 155 -2.31 13.15 5.70
C GLY A 155 -2.11 14.45 4.94
N VAL A 156 -1.53 15.44 5.61
CA VAL A 156 -1.31 16.78 5.06
C VAL A 156 0.15 17.15 5.28
N ILE A 157 0.80 17.62 4.21
CA ILE A 157 2.13 18.22 4.28
C ILE A 157 1.92 19.73 4.31
N ARG A 158 2.46 20.41 5.33
CA ARG A 158 2.43 21.87 5.45
C ARG A 158 3.84 22.40 5.18
N TYR A 159 3.92 23.46 4.40
CA TYR A 159 5.20 24.08 4.04
C TYR A 159 5.07 25.58 3.96
N VAL A 160 6.20 26.26 4.10
CA VAL A 160 6.35 27.69 3.88
C VAL A 160 7.28 27.92 2.70
N VAL A 161 6.94 28.90 1.87
CA VAL A 161 7.76 29.38 0.76
C VAL A 161 8.28 30.76 1.15
N GLU A 162 9.60 30.95 1.16
CA GLU A 162 10.24 32.25 1.42
C GLU A 162 9.96 33.25 0.29
N SER A 163 10.11 34.56 0.53
CA SER A 163 9.94 35.58 -0.53
C SER A 163 10.97 35.39 -1.65
N ASN A 164 10.58 35.76 -2.87
CA ASN A 164 11.46 35.78 -4.03
C ASN A 164 11.76 37.23 -4.44
N ASP A 165 12.82 37.83 -3.89
CA ASP A 165 13.08 39.26 -4.09
C ASP A 165 13.75 39.60 -5.43
N THR A 166 13.97 38.62 -6.29
CA THR A 166 14.43 38.79 -7.67
C THR A 166 13.27 39.07 -8.61
N TYR A 167 13.55 39.66 -9.77
CA TYR A 167 12.56 39.87 -10.84
C TYR A 167 12.19 38.58 -11.58
N GLU A 168 13.06 37.57 -11.53
CA GLU A 168 12.86 36.30 -12.22
C GLU A 168 12.02 35.31 -11.40
N PRO A 169 11.07 34.59 -12.02
CA PRO A 169 10.37 33.51 -11.33
C PRO A 169 11.30 32.33 -11.04
N ARG A 170 11.08 31.66 -9.90
CA ARG A 170 11.82 30.45 -9.51
C ARG A 170 10.90 29.25 -9.38
N THR A 171 11.44 28.05 -9.59
CA THR A 171 10.71 26.79 -9.54
C THR A 171 11.50 25.76 -8.73
N VAL A 172 10.82 24.98 -7.90
CA VAL A 172 11.36 23.78 -7.25
C VAL A 172 10.47 22.58 -7.53
N ILE A 173 11.10 21.40 -7.59
CA ILE A 173 10.42 20.11 -7.62
C ILE A 173 10.63 19.45 -6.25
N CYS A 174 9.58 19.43 -5.44
CA CYS A 174 9.57 18.70 -4.18
C CYS A 174 9.26 17.22 -4.45
N THR A 175 9.66 16.33 -3.54
CA THR A 175 9.24 14.92 -3.55
C THR A 175 8.31 14.67 -2.38
N PHE A 176 7.01 14.56 -2.63
CA PHE A 176 5.98 14.33 -1.61
C PHE A 176 5.28 13.01 -1.87
N ALA A 177 5.30 12.09 -0.90
CA ALA A 177 4.78 10.73 -1.02
C ALA A 177 5.30 9.98 -2.26
N GLY A 178 6.58 10.16 -2.56
CA GLY A 178 7.24 9.60 -3.76
C GLY A 178 6.75 10.20 -5.09
N LYS A 179 5.96 11.28 -5.06
CA LYS A 179 5.48 12.03 -6.24
C LYS A 179 6.21 13.36 -6.38
N SER A 180 6.52 13.73 -7.62
CA SER A 180 7.00 15.07 -7.94
C SER A 180 5.89 16.09 -7.73
N PHE A 181 6.17 17.10 -6.91
CA PHE A 181 5.28 18.23 -6.66
C PHE A 181 5.97 19.53 -7.07
N THR A 182 5.50 20.15 -8.14
CA THR A 182 6.12 21.38 -8.65
C THR A 182 5.55 22.60 -7.95
N VAL A 183 6.43 23.43 -7.39
CA VAL A 183 6.09 24.76 -6.88
C VAL A 183 6.75 25.82 -7.74
N LYS A 184 5.93 26.67 -8.36
CA LYS A 184 6.38 27.86 -9.10
C LYS A 184 6.14 29.11 -8.26
N GLN A 185 7.14 29.95 -8.10
CA GLN A 185 7.02 31.22 -7.41
C GLN A 185 7.29 32.36 -8.37
N LYS A 186 6.40 33.36 -8.39
CA LYS A 186 6.57 34.55 -9.23
C LYS A 186 7.80 35.37 -8.79
N GLY A 187 8.40 36.07 -9.74
CA GLY A 187 9.35 37.15 -9.46
C GLY A 187 8.64 38.43 -9.04
N LYS A 188 9.41 39.40 -8.58
CA LYS A 188 8.96 40.73 -8.22
C LYS A 188 8.44 41.46 -9.46
N LYS A 189 7.31 42.15 -9.31
CA LYS A 189 6.80 43.08 -10.31
C LYS A 189 7.33 44.47 -10.03
#